data_AF-A0A963RVM7-F1
#
_entry.id   AF-A0A963RVM7-F1
#
_cell.length_a   1.000
_cell.length_b   1.000
_cell.length_c   1.000
_cell.angle_alpha   90.00
_cell.angle_beta   90.00
_cell.angle_gamma   90.00
#
_symmetry.space_group_name_H-M   'P 1'
#
loop_
_entity.id
_entity.type
_entity.pdbx_description
1 polymer ?
#
loop_
_entity_poly.entity_id
_entity_poly.type
_entity_poly.pdbx_seq_one_letter_code
_entity_poly.pdbx_strand_id
1 'polypeptide(L)' 'MSAYRYHSSRPHEWIMPRPHRDAHQRYLTYGPILPMDQDKKPSLLQRLFGLH' A
#
# COMPACT_ATOMS: atom_id res chain seq x y z
N MET A 1 -38.43 -26.59 19.18
CA MET A 1 -37.08 -26.46 19.79
C MET A 1 -36.39 -25.26 19.15
N SER A 2 -35.88 -24.32 19.95
CA SER A 2 -35.18 -23.14 19.43
C SER A 2 -33.83 -23.57 18.85
N ALA A 3 -33.58 -23.29 17.57
CA ALA A 3 -32.28 -23.55 16.95
C ALA A 3 -31.25 -22.59 17.56
N TYR A 4 -30.28 -23.13 18.30
CA TYR A 4 -29.15 -22.35 18.81
C TYR A 4 -28.34 -21.83 17.62
N ARG A 5 -28.53 -20.55 17.25
CA ARG A 5 -27.68 -19.88 16.26
C ARG A 5 -26.41 -19.41 16.96
N TYR A 6 -25.31 -20.09 16.68
CA TYR A 6 -23.99 -19.62 17.07
C TYR A 6 -23.69 -18.30 16.34
N HIS A 7 -23.44 -17.23 17.10
CA HIS A 7 -23.08 -15.92 16.58
C HIS A 7 -21.69 -15.57 17.10
N SER A 8 -20.63 -15.85 16.33
CA SER A 8 -19.28 -15.35 16.68
C SER A 8 -19.09 -13.93 16.16
N SER A 9 -18.23 -13.17 16.82
CA SER A 9 -17.68 -11.97 16.21
C SER A 9 -16.82 -12.35 15.00
N ARG A 10 -16.82 -11.49 13.99
CA ARG A 10 -15.85 -11.59 12.90
C ARG A 10 -14.46 -11.24 13.47
N PRO A 11 -13.38 -11.94 13.06
CA PRO A 11 -12.03 -11.59 13.47
C PRO A 11 -11.71 -10.14 13.14
N HIS A 12 -10.88 -9.50 13.96
CA HIS A 12 -10.46 -8.13 13.71
C HIS A 12 -9.67 -8.05 12.39
N GLU A 13 -9.86 -6.98 11.62
CA GLU A 13 -9.24 -6.83 10.29
C GLU A 13 -7.70 -6.84 10.34
N TRP A 14 -7.13 -6.46 11.49
CA TRP A 14 -5.68 -6.53 11.73
C TRP A 14 -5.13 -7.97 11.69
N ILE A 15 -5.94 -8.96 12.07
CA ILE A 15 -5.54 -10.37 12.15
C ILE A 15 -5.72 -11.07 10.81
N MET A 16 -6.60 -10.54 9.95
CA MET A 16 -6.82 -11.09 8.62
C MET A 16 -5.72 -10.65 7.66
N PRO A 17 -5.17 -11.56 6.82
CA PRO A 17 -4.31 -11.12 5.73
C PRO A 17 -5.09 -10.17 4.82
N ARG A 18 -4.45 -9.06 4.44
CA ARG A 18 -5.04 -8.09 3.50
C ARG A 18 -5.28 -8.80 2.16
N PRO A 19 -6.44 -8.61 1.52
CA PRO A 19 -6.66 -9.10 0.16
C PRO A 19 -5.55 -8.59 -0.76
N HIS A 20 -5.06 -9.47 -1.65
CA HIS A 20 -4.08 -9.07 -2.66
C HIS A 20 -4.64 -7.91 -3.48
N ARG A 21 -3.98 -6.76 -3.44
CA ARG A 21 -4.26 -5.64 -4.33
C ARG A 21 -3.21 -5.64 -5.43
N ASP A 22 -3.69 -5.68 -6.67
CA ASP A 22 -2.85 -5.54 -7.85
C ASP A 22 -1.95 -4.29 -7.72
N ALA A 23 -0.68 -4.44 -8.09
CA ALA A 23 0.31 -3.37 -8.06
C ALA A 23 -0.14 -2.18 -8.91
N HIS A 24 -0.78 -2.42 -10.05
CA HIS A 24 -1.32 -1.36 -10.91
C HIS A 24 -2.43 -0.58 -10.20
N GLN A 25 -3.35 -1.28 -9.53
CA GLN A 25 -4.43 -0.65 -8.77
C GLN A 25 -3.88 0.18 -7.60
N ARG A 26 -2.81 -0.29 -6.94
CA ARG A 26 -2.12 0.48 -5.88
C ARG A 26 -1.48 1.74 -6.45
N TYR A 27 -0.83 1.68 -7.61
CA TYR A 27 -0.24 2.85 -8.27
C TYR A 27 -1.30 3.90 -8.63
N LEU A 28 -2.46 3.47 -9.16
CA LEU A 28 -3.56 4.39 -9.48
C LEU A 28 -4.15 5.06 -8.23
N THR A 29 -4.16 4.36 -7.09
CA THR A 29 -4.75 4.87 -5.85
C THR A 29 -3.81 5.80 -5.09
N TYR A 30 -2.52 5.44 -4.98
CA TYR A 30 -1.56 6.11 -4.10
C TYR A 30 -0.43 6.84 -4.83
N GLY A 31 -0.35 6.68 -6.15
CA GLY A 31 0.75 7.21 -6.95
C GLY A 31 2.04 6.39 -6.82
N PRO A 32 3.16 6.94 -7.32
CA PRO A 32 4.46 6.28 -7.27
C PRO A 32 5.02 6.18 -5.85
N ILE A 33 5.68 5.06 -5.56
CA ILE A 33 6.46 4.89 -4.33
C ILE A 33 7.66 5.84 -4.40
N LEU A 34 7.76 6.74 -3.42
CA LEU A 34 8.87 7.68 -3.33
C LEU A 34 9.98 7.10 -2.45
N PRO A 35 11.27 7.31 -2.79
CA PRO A 35 12.37 7.00 -1.88
C PRO A 35 12.26 7.84 -0.60
N MET A 36 12.73 7.28 0.52
CA MET A 36 12.74 7.95 1.82
C MET A 36 13.59 9.23 1.81
N ASP A 37 14.73 9.21 1.10
CA ASP A 37 15.60 10.39 0.89
C ASP A 37 15.01 11.29 -0.20
N GLN A 38 13.89 11.94 0.09
CA GLN A 38 13.23 12.84 -0.87
C GLN A 38 14.12 14.04 -1.22
N ASP A 39 14.96 14.48 -0.28
CA ASP A 39 15.92 15.57 -0.43
C ASP A 39 17.10 15.22 -1.36
N LYS A 40 17.31 13.93 -1.64
CA LYS A 40 18.38 13.44 -2.54
C LYS A 40 17.87 13.03 -3.91
N LYS A 41 16.62 13.36 -4.27
CA LYS A 41 16.16 13.09 -5.64
C LYS A 41 16.93 14.00 -6.59
N PRO A 42 17.82 13.46 -7.44
CA PRO A 42 18.46 14.27 -8.45
C PRO A 42 17.36 14.91 -9.30
N SER A 43 17.40 16.23 -9.45
CA SER A 43 16.47 16.93 -10.34
C SER A 43 16.56 16.31 -11.75
N LEU A 44 15.53 16.50 -12.58
CA LEU A 44 15.50 15.91 -13.92
C LEU A 44 16.76 16.28 -14.73
N LEU A 45 17.23 17.53 -14.56
CA LEU A 45 18.49 18.01 -15.11
C LEU A 45 19.72 17.33 -14.50
N GLN A 46 19.71 17.09 -13.20
CA GLN A 46 20.77 16.39 -12.48
C GLN A 46 20.92 14.93 -12.96
N ARG A 47 19.80 14.25 -13.27
CA ARG A 47 19.81 12.90 -13.88
C ARG A 47 20.30 12.91 -15.31
N LEU A 48 19.99 13.96 -16.08
CA LEU A 48 20.38 14.06 -17.49
C LEU A 48 21.86 14.45 -17.66
N PHE A 49 22.34 15.37 -16.82
CA PHE A 49 23.65 16.01 -16.99
C PHE A 49 24.69 15.61 -15.94
N GLY A 50 24.33 14.78 -14.94
CA GLY A 50 25.28 14.28 -13.94
C GLY A 50 25.92 15.36 -13.05
N LEU A 51 25.35 16.57 -13.02
CA LEU A 51 25.84 17.68 -12.22
C LEU A 51 25.51 17.44 -10.74
N HIS A 52 26.50 17.14 -9.90
CA HIS A 52 26.27 16.83 -8.50
C HIS A 52 26.00 18.08 -7.65
#